data_AF-A0AB34PTS3-F1
#
_entry.id   AF-A0AB34PTS3-F1
#
_cell.length_a   1.000
_cell.length_b   1.000
_cell.length_c   1.000
_cell.angle_alpha   90.00
_cell.angle_beta   90.00
_cell.angle_gamma   90.00
#
_symmetry.space_group_name_H-M   'P 1'
#
loop_
_entity.id
_entity.type
_entity.pdbx_description
1 polymer ?
#
loop_
_entity_poly.entity_id
_entity_poly.type
_entity_poly.pdbx_seq_one_letter_code
_entity_poly.pdbx_strand_id
1 'polypeptide(L)' 'NTIYFLSSKFPSHPIYSIMNPQRIIELQKHYQNTPKPLWLRGRQSAFLVYPFYALFAVSTAIPLYYSVRAVAGIKDE' A
#
# COMPACT_ATOMS: atom_id res chain seq x y z
N ASN A 1 -19.36 18.88 4.58
CA ASN A 1 -19.08 20.25 5.05
C ASN A 1 -18.09 20.34 6.21
N THR A 2 -17.99 19.34 7.09
CA THR A 2 -17.05 19.34 8.25
C THR A 2 -15.57 19.31 7.88
N ILE A 3 -15.18 18.61 6.80
CA ILE A 3 -13.76 18.53 6.37
C ILE A 3 -13.26 19.90 5.85
N TYR A 4 -14.10 20.67 5.17
CA TYR A 4 -13.76 22.02 4.72
C TYR A 4 -13.59 22.97 5.91
N PHE A 5 -14.44 22.85 6.94
CA PHE A 5 -14.37 23.65 8.17
C PHE A 5 -13.11 23.35 9.01
N LEU A 6 -12.67 22.10 9.04
CA LEU A 6 -11.40 21.72 9.68
C LEU A 6 -10.21 22.26 8.88
N SER A 7 -10.26 22.18 7.55
CA SER A 7 -9.20 22.70 6.67
C SER A 7 -8.98 24.21 6.79
N SER A 8 -10.02 25.01 7.01
CA SER A 8 -9.90 26.47 7.18
C SER A 8 -9.33 26.89 8.55
N LYS A 9 -9.22 25.95 9.50
CA LYS A 9 -8.75 26.22 10.87
C LYS A 9 -7.31 25.81 11.14
N PHE A 10 -6.62 25.17 10.19
CA PHE A 10 -5.21 24.82 10.37
C PHE A 10 -4.31 26.00 10.00
N PRO A 11 -3.64 26.66 10.98
CA PRO A 11 -2.63 27.64 10.66
C PRO A 11 -1.49 26.98 9.89
N SER A 12 -1.01 27.64 8.84
CA SER A 12 0.12 27.17 8.04
C SER A 12 1.40 27.16 8.88
N HIS A 13 1.72 26.04 9.51
CA HIS A 13 3.04 25.87 10.14
C HIS A 13 4.13 25.87 9.05
N PRO A 14 5.32 26.45 9.31
CA PRO A 14 6.34 26.70 8.28
C PRO A 14 6.82 25.43 7.56
N ILE A 15 6.72 24.26 8.21
CA ILE A 15 7.08 22.95 7.63
C ILE A 15 6.10 22.50 6.53
N TYR A 16 4.85 22.97 6.53
CA TYR A 16 3.85 22.62 5.50
C TYR A 16 3.85 23.54 4.27
N SER A 17 4.76 24.52 4.20
CA SER A 17 4.88 25.44 3.05
C SER A 17 5.27 24.77 1.73
N ILE A 18 5.81 23.55 1.78
CA ILE A 18 6.27 22.77 0.62
C ILE A 18 5.11 22.03 -0.07
N MET A 19 4.01 21.77 0.64
CA MET A 19 2.93 20.91 0.16
C MET A 19 1.67 21.71 -0.15
N ASN A 20 1.14 21.57 -1.37
CA ASN A 20 -0.12 22.20 -1.75
C ASN A 20 -1.29 21.65 -0.89
N PRO A 21 -1.92 22.46 -0.01
CA PRO A 21 -2.91 21.97 0.94
C PRO A 21 -4.18 21.44 0.26
N GLN A 22 -4.52 21.93 -0.93
CA GLN A 22 -5.66 21.43 -1.72
C GLN A 22 -5.44 19.97 -2.12
N ARG A 23 -4.20 19.60 -2.50
CA ARG A 23 -3.85 18.21 -2.84
C ARG A 23 -4.04 17.25 -1.67
N ILE A 24 -3.74 17.69 -0.44
CA ILE A 24 -3.92 16.89 0.77
C ILE A 24 -5.41 16.60 0.99
N ILE A 25 -6.27 17.60 0.84
CA ILE A 25 -7.72 17.48 1.01
C ILE A 25 -8.31 16.55 -0.04
N GLU A 26 -7.87 16.65 -1.29
CA GLU A 26 -8.28 15.75 -2.38
C GLU A 26 -7.93 14.29 -2.07
N LEU A 27 -6.70 14.05 -1.60
CA LEU A 27 -6.27 12.72 -1.19
C LEU A 27 -7.11 12.23 0.00
N GLN A 28 -7.35 13.06 1.02
CA GLN A 28 -8.18 12.67 2.17
C GLN A 28 -9.58 12.25 1.72
N LYS A 29 -10.24 13.02 0.85
CA LYS A 29 -11.55 12.66 0.29
C LYS A 29 -11.50 11.36 -0.49
N HIS A 30 -10.50 11.19 -1.35
CA HIS A 30 -10.32 9.98 -2.16
C HIS A 30 -10.15 8.73 -1.29
N TYR A 31 -9.29 8.82 -0.27
CA TYR A 31 -8.99 7.69 0.62
C TYR A 31 -10.13 7.37 1.61
N GLN A 32 -10.95 8.36 1.98
CA GLN A 32 -12.09 8.16 2.88
C GLN A 32 -13.33 7.63 2.15
N ASN A 33 -13.54 8.00 0.89
CA ASN A 33 -14.74 7.60 0.13
C ASN A 33 -14.58 6.28 -0.64
N THR A 34 -13.36 5.75 -0.76
CA THR A 34 -13.10 4.54 -1.56
C THR A 34 -13.26 3.27 -0.72
N PRO A 35 -14.07 2.28 -1.14
CA PRO A 35 -14.29 1.03 -0.39
C PRO A 35 -13.13 0.02 -0.49
N LYS A 36 -12.13 0.28 -1.34
CA LYS A 36 -10.92 -0.56 -1.47
C LYS A 36 -10.15 -0.63 -0.14
N PRO A 37 -9.34 -1.67 0.10
CA PRO A 37 -8.45 -1.68 1.27
C PRO A 37 -7.35 -0.62 1.13
N LEU A 38 -6.83 -0.13 2.25
CA LEU A 38 -5.93 1.02 2.31
C LEU A 38 -4.72 0.89 1.37
N TRP A 39 -4.10 -0.29 1.31
CA TRP A 39 -2.93 -0.58 0.47
C TRP A 39 -3.22 -0.61 -1.05
N LEU A 40 -4.48 -0.61 -1.47
CA LEU A 40 -4.91 -0.55 -2.88
C LEU A 40 -5.65 0.76 -3.23
N ARG A 41 -5.76 1.71 -2.29
CA ARG A 41 -6.48 2.98 -2.52
C ARG A 41 -5.70 3.97 -3.38
N GLY A 42 -4.37 3.87 -3.40
CA GLY A 42 -3.52 4.76 -4.18
C GLY A 42 -3.63 4.52 -5.69
N ARG A 43 -3.55 5.58 -6.50
CA ARG A 43 -3.63 5.48 -7.98
C ARG A 43 -2.58 4.52 -8.57
N GLN A 44 -1.36 4.53 -8.03
CA GLN A 44 -0.26 3.67 -8.48
C GLN A 44 -0.07 2.42 -7.62
N SER A 45 -0.90 2.22 -6.60
CA SER A 45 -0.73 1.11 -5.65
C SER A 45 -0.83 -0.26 -6.31
N ALA A 46 -1.75 -0.43 -7.26
CA ALA A 46 -1.92 -1.68 -8.00
C ALA A 46 -0.63 -2.12 -8.72
N PHE A 47 0.09 -1.17 -9.34
CA PHE A 47 1.34 -1.46 -10.05
C PHE A 47 2.48 -1.89 -9.13
N LEU A 48 2.41 -1.60 -7.83
CA LEU A 48 3.40 -2.05 -6.84
C LEU A 48 2.96 -3.35 -6.17
N VAL A 49 1.69 -3.43 -5.79
CA VAL A 49 1.14 -4.52 -4.97
C VAL A 49 1.08 -5.84 -5.76
N TYR A 50 0.65 -5.82 -7.02
CA TYR A 50 0.56 -7.05 -7.81
C TYR A 50 1.91 -7.73 -8.09
N PRO A 51 2.95 -7.05 -8.60
CA PRO A 51 4.25 -7.69 -8.77
C PRO A 51 4.88 -8.09 -7.44
N PHE A 52 4.66 -7.33 -6.36
CA PHE A 52 5.10 -7.73 -5.02
C PHE A 52 4.52 -9.10 -4.62
N TYR A 53 3.20 -9.29 -4.74
CA TYR A 53 2.58 -10.57 -4.40
C TYR A 53 3.03 -11.72 -5.31
N ALA A 54 3.30 -11.45 -6.59
CA ALA A 54 3.86 -12.46 -7.50
C ALA A 54 5.24 -12.93 -7.03
N LEU A 55 6.15 -12.00 -6.72
CA LEU A 55 7.49 -12.32 -6.23
C LEU A 55 7.44 -13.01 -4.85
N PHE A 56 6.58 -12.53 -3.96
CA PHE A 56 6.39 -13.13 -2.64
C PHE A 56 5.91 -14.57 -2.73
N ALA A 57 4.94 -14.87 -3.59
CA ALA A 57 4.43 -16.22 -3.79
C ALA A 57 5.52 -17.18 -4.31
N VAL A 58 6.31 -16.75 -5.30
CA VAL A 58 7.41 -17.57 -5.84
C VAL A 58 8.49 -17.78 -4.77
N SER A 59 8.87 -16.71 -4.09
CA SER A 59 9.90 -16.74 -3.04
C SER A 59 9.51 -17.61 -1.85
N THR A 60 8.21 -17.84 -1.60
CA THR A 60 7.74 -18.68 -0.50
C THR A 60 7.46 -20.10 -0.94
N ALA A 61 6.89 -20.29 -2.14
CA ALA A 61 6.57 -21.61 -2.66
C ALA A 61 7.82 -22.47 -2.92
N ILE A 62 8.89 -21.88 -3.47
CA ILE A 62 10.13 -22.63 -3.80
C ILE A 62 10.78 -23.23 -2.54
N PRO A 63 11.06 -22.47 -1.47
CA PRO A 63 11.60 -23.04 -0.23
C PRO A 63 10.67 -24.08 0.40
N LEU A 64 9.36 -23.84 0.39
CA LEU A 64 8.40 -24.80 0.94
C LEU A 64 8.43 -26.12 0.16
N TYR A 65 8.46 -26.07 -1.18
CA TYR A 65 8.59 -27.25 -2.02
C TYR A 65 9.83 -28.07 -1.68
N TYR A 66 11.00 -27.43 -1.61
CA TYR A 66 12.24 -28.13 -1.26
C TYR A 66 12.27 -28.59 0.20
N SER A 67 11.65 -27.86 1.13
CA SER A 67 11.55 -28.30 2.53
C SER A 67 10.72 -29.56 2.67
N VAL A 68 9.61 -29.69 1.93
CA VAL A 68 8.76 -30.89 1.95
C VAL A 68 9.53 -32.08 1.38
N ARG A 69 10.26 -31.88 0.28
CA ARG A 69 11.12 -32.92 -0.30
C ARG A 69 12.26 -33.33 0.64
N ALA A 70 12.88 -32.37 1.32
CA ALA A 70 13.92 -32.63 2.30
C ALA A 70 13.40 -33.46 3.49
N VAL A 71 12.20 -33.15 4.00
CA VAL A 71 11.55 -33.94 5.06
C VAL A 71 11.17 -35.34 4.57
N ALA A 72 10.73 -35.47 3.32
CA ALA A 72 10.42 -36.76 2.70
C ALA A 72 11.68 -37.57 2.32
N GLY A 73 12.88 -37.04 2.51
CA GLY A 73 14.14 -37.69 2.13
C GLY A 73 14.36 -37.80 0.61
N ILE A 74 13.57 -37.08 -0.19
CA ILE A 74 13.67 -37.07 -1.65
C ILE A 74 14.80 -36.12 -2.02
N LYS A 75 15.97 -36.69 -2.27
CA LYS A 75 17.09 -35.93 -2.84
C LYS A 75 16.78 -35.56 -4.29
N ASP A 76 17.35 -34.44 -4.72
CA ASP A 76 17.58 -34.24 -6.14
C ASP A 76 18.63 -35.24 -6.61
N GLU A 77 18.45 -35.74 -7.83
CA GLU A 77 19.32 -36.76 -8.44
C GLU A 77 20.79 -36.35 -8.43
#